data_AF-T1AKA5-F1
#
_entry.id   AF-T1AKA5-F1
#
_cell.length_a   1.000
_cell.length_b   1.000
_cell.length_c   1.000
_cell.angle_alpha   90.00
_cell.angle_beta   90.00
_cell.angle_gamma   90.00
#
_symmetry.space_group_name_H-M   'P 1'
#
loop_
_entity.id
_entity.type
_entity.pdbx_description
1 polymer ?
#
loop_
_entity_poly.entity_id
_entity_poly.type
_entity_poly.pdbx_seq_one_letter_code
_entity_poly.pdbx_strand_id
1 'polypeptide(L)'
;GVELIPTSVLEKPPSAELRPDQKDQDSLPPYEVLDKLIEQYVDFDMTSAEMISLGADPELALRVARLIDLSEYKRRQNPPGVRVSEKAFGKDRRMPITNGFRTDSLK
;
A
#
# COMPACT_ATOMS: atom_id res chain seq x y z
N GLY A 1 24.27 -28.90 3.59
CA GLY A 1 23.48 -27.92 4.36
C GLY A 1 22.14 -27.78 3.69
N VAL A 2 21.06 -27.59 4.46
CA VAL A 2 19.75 -27.31 3.91
C VAL A 2 19.69 -25.82 3.55
N GLU A 3 19.12 -25.49 2.40
CA GLU A 3 18.91 -24.09 2.00
C GLU A 3 17.92 -23.42 2.98
N LEU A 4 18.27 -22.24 3.53
CA LEU A 4 17.44 -21.54 4.52
C LEU A 4 16.15 -20.97 3.91
N ILE A 5 16.22 -20.51 2.67
CA ILE A 5 15.09 -20.06 1.87
C ILE A 5 15.17 -20.79 0.53
N PRO A 6 14.22 -21.68 0.20
CA PRO A 6 14.23 -22.40 -1.07
C PRO A 6 14.20 -21.44 -2.26
N THR A 7 14.99 -21.71 -3.29
CA THR A 7 15.00 -20.91 -4.53
C THR A 7 13.59 -20.76 -5.15
N SER A 8 12.72 -21.78 -5.02
CA SER A 8 11.33 -21.73 -5.49
C SER A 8 10.47 -20.65 -4.84
N VAL A 9 10.82 -20.17 -3.64
CA VAL A 9 10.12 -19.06 -2.96
C VAL A 9 10.52 -17.71 -3.58
N LEU A 10 11.74 -17.60 -4.11
CA LEU A 10 12.25 -16.38 -4.73
C LEU A 10 11.79 -16.23 -6.19
N GLU A 11 11.71 -17.34 -6.91
CA GLU A 11 11.38 -17.35 -8.35
C GLU A 11 9.87 -17.35 -8.62
N LYS A 12 9.03 -17.73 -7.65
CA LYS A 12 7.58 -17.72 -7.84
C LYS A 12 7.07 -16.28 -8.05
N PRO A 13 6.08 -16.08 -8.94
CA PRO A 13 5.50 -14.76 -9.14
C PRO A 13 4.75 -14.27 -7.87
N PRO A 14 4.62 -12.95 -7.69
CA PRO A 14 3.93 -12.38 -6.54
C PRO A 14 2.46 -12.78 -6.48
N SER A 15 2.03 -13.31 -5.32
CA SER A 15 0.67 -13.76 -5.05
C SER A 15 0.34 -13.66 -3.56
N ALA A 16 -0.89 -13.23 -3.25
CA ALA A 16 -1.46 -13.25 -1.90
C ALA A 16 -1.90 -14.65 -1.44
N GLU A 17 -1.84 -15.67 -2.30
CA GLU A 17 -2.09 -17.09 -1.98
C GLU A 17 -3.42 -17.37 -1.25
N LEU A 18 -4.42 -16.49 -1.36
CA LEU A 18 -5.72 -16.66 -0.68
C LEU A 18 -6.63 -17.67 -1.40
N ARG A 19 -6.37 -17.94 -2.69
CA ARG A 19 -7.07 -18.93 -3.52
C ARG A 19 -6.16 -19.50 -4.62
N PRO A 20 -6.47 -20.68 -5.19
CA PRO A 20 -5.69 -21.26 -6.29
C PRO A 20 -5.53 -20.30 -7.47
N ASP A 21 -4.33 -20.28 -8.06
CA ASP A 21 -3.94 -19.48 -9.24
C ASP A 21 -4.12 -17.96 -9.11
N GLN A 22 -4.30 -17.43 -7.90
CA GLN A 22 -4.36 -15.98 -7.67
C GLN A 22 -3.01 -15.33 -8.00
N LYS A 23 -3.01 -14.21 -8.72
CA LYS A 23 -1.83 -13.33 -8.84
C LYS A 23 -2.17 -11.95 -8.27
N ASP A 24 -1.22 -11.33 -7.59
CA ASP A 24 -1.46 -9.98 -7.03
C ASP A 24 -1.64 -8.93 -8.12
N GLN A 25 -0.97 -9.15 -9.25
CA GLN A 25 -1.06 -8.33 -10.46
C GLN A 25 -2.45 -8.36 -11.12
N ASP A 26 -3.34 -9.30 -10.75
CA ASP A 26 -4.71 -9.32 -11.26
C ASP A 26 -5.53 -8.11 -10.76
N SER A 27 -5.12 -7.51 -9.63
CA SER A 27 -5.87 -6.43 -8.99
C SER A 27 -5.02 -5.21 -8.66
N LEU A 28 -3.71 -5.35 -8.53
CA LEU A 28 -2.80 -4.26 -8.17
C LEU A 28 -1.83 -3.95 -9.32
N PRO A 29 -1.35 -2.69 -9.41
CA PRO A 29 -0.23 -2.39 -10.30
C PRO A 29 1.03 -3.15 -9.86
N PRO A 30 2.07 -3.23 -10.70
CA PRO A 30 3.37 -3.75 -10.30
C PRO A 30 3.88 -3.10 -9.01
N TYR A 31 4.51 -3.87 -8.12
CA TYR A 31 4.94 -3.38 -6.81
C TYR A 31 5.87 -2.16 -6.89
N GLU A 32 6.77 -2.12 -7.88
CA GLU A 32 7.64 -0.96 -8.12
C GLU A 32 6.87 0.36 -8.27
N VAL A 33 5.67 0.28 -8.87
CA VAL A 33 4.78 1.44 -9.04
C VAL A 33 3.94 1.66 -7.78
N LEU A 34 3.41 0.58 -7.19
CA LEU A 34 2.58 0.64 -6.00
C LEU A 34 3.32 1.22 -4.80
N ASP A 35 4.52 0.73 -4.53
CA ASP A 35 5.30 1.05 -3.34
C ASP A 35 5.73 2.51 -3.38
N LYS A 36 6.07 3.04 -4.57
CA LYS A 36 6.34 4.47 -4.76
C LYS A 36 5.12 5.34 -4.41
N LEU A 37 3.92 4.94 -4.80
CA LEU A 37 2.70 5.68 -4.45
C LEU A 37 2.38 5.58 -2.96
N ILE A 38 2.63 4.42 -2.34
CA ILE A 38 2.46 4.23 -0.89
C ILE A 38 3.45 5.13 -0.14
N GLU A 39 4.72 5.16 -0.54
CA GLU A 39 5.75 5.99 0.07
C GLU A 39 5.39 7.48 -0.01
N GLN A 40 5.00 7.95 -1.20
CA GLN A 40 4.53 9.33 -1.39
C GLN A 40 3.35 9.69 -0.49
N TYR A 41 2.35 8.81 -0.41
CA TYR A 41 1.13 9.08 0.36
C TYR A 41 1.30 8.93 1.88
N VAL A 42 2.08 7.93 2.31
CA VAL A 42 2.20 7.55 3.72
C VAL A 42 3.41 8.23 4.34
N ASP A 43 4.59 8.10 3.75
CA ASP A 43 5.82 8.59 4.37
C ASP A 43 5.93 10.11 4.17
N PHE A 44 5.65 10.62 2.97
CA PHE A 44 5.76 12.05 2.64
C PHE A 44 4.46 12.88 2.80
N ASP A 45 3.36 12.28 3.25
CA ASP A 45 2.04 12.93 3.42
C ASP A 45 1.53 13.67 2.16
N MET A 46 1.94 13.25 0.97
CA MET A 46 1.51 13.90 -0.27
C MET A 46 0.03 13.65 -0.53
N THR A 47 -0.66 14.65 -1.05
CA THR A 47 -2.02 14.52 -1.58
C THR A 47 -2.02 13.77 -2.91
N SER A 48 -3.18 13.23 -3.31
CA SER A 48 -3.34 12.65 -4.66
C SER A 48 -2.97 13.65 -5.76
N ALA A 49 -3.31 14.92 -5.59
CA ALA A 49 -3.00 15.98 -6.54
C ALA A 49 -1.49 16.21 -6.69
N GLU A 50 -0.73 16.17 -5.58
CA GLU A 50 0.72 16.27 -5.60
C GLU A 50 1.38 15.03 -6.23
N MET A 51 0.88 13.83 -5.94
CA MET A 51 1.37 12.62 -6.61
C MET A 51 1.16 12.71 -8.14
N ILE A 52 -0.01 13.20 -8.57
CA ILE A 52 -0.34 13.39 -10.00
C ILE A 52 0.57 14.45 -10.64
N SER A 53 0.85 15.57 -9.96
CA SER A 53 1.72 16.60 -10.50
C SER A 53 3.17 16.13 -10.66
N LEU A 54 3.59 15.14 -9.88
CA LEU A 54 4.88 14.44 -10.00
C LEU A 54 4.88 13.33 -11.08
N GLY A 55 3.80 13.18 -11.84
CA GLY A 55 3.69 12.26 -12.97
C GLY A 55 3.09 10.90 -12.63
N ALA A 56 2.45 10.74 -11.48
CA ALA A 56 1.65 9.55 -11.21
C ALA A 56 0.40 9.49 -12.10
N ASP A 57 0.00 8.29 -12.49
CA ASP A 57 -1.28 8.09 -13.15
C ASP A 57 -2.45 8.51 -12.22
N PRO A 58 -3.37 9.39 -12.67
CA PRO A 58 -4.44 9.91 -11.83
C PRO A 58 -5.38 8.84 -11.27
N GLU A 59 -5.73 7.84 -12.08
CA GLU A 59 -6.62 6.77 -11.64
C GLU A 59 -5.93 5.94 -10.56
N LEU A 60 -4.66 5.61 -10.77
CA LEU A 60 -3.87 4.82 -9.84
C LEU A 60 -3.62 5.54 -8.52
N ALA A 61 -3.22 6.82 -8.56
CA ALA A 61 -2.96 7.61 -7.36
C ALA A 61 -4.21 7.73 -6.47
N LEU A 62 -5.37 8.03 -7.07
CA LEU A 62 -6.65 8.10 -6.37
C LEU A 62 -7.08 6.74 -5.80
N ARG A 63 -6.90 5.67 -6.59
CA ARG A 63 -7.25 4.31 -6.19
C ARG A 63 -6.40 3.84 -5.01
N VAL A 64 -5.09 4.04 -5.06
CA VAL A 64 -4.16 3.63 -4.00
C VAL A 64 -4.42 4.39 -2.71
N ALA A 65 -4.56 5.73 -2.76
CA ALA A 65 -4.89 6.54 -1.59
C ALA A 65 -6.19 6.05 -0.92
N ARG A 66 -7.23 5.77 -1.71
CA ARG A 66 -8.50 5.23 -1.22
C ARG A 66 -8.35 3.85 -0.59
N LEU A 67 -7.59 2.94 -1.20
CA LEU A 67 -7.35 1.60 -0.66
C LEU A 67 -6.60 1.67 0.67
N ILE A 68 -5.63 2.58 0.79
CA ILE A 68 -4.91 2.83 2.04
C ILE A 68 -5.89 3.28 3.11
N ASP A 69 -6.71 4.29 2.85
CA ASP A 69 -7.62 4.84 3.86
C ASP A 69 -8.70 3.83 4.28
N LEU A 70 -9.29 3.10 3.33
CA LEU A 70 -10.26 2.03 3.64
C LEU A 70 -9.66 0.88 4.43
N SER A 71 -8.35 0.67 4.36
CA SER A 71 -7.68 -0.43 5.08
C SER A 71 -7.30 -0.08 6.52
N GLU A 72 -7.67 1.12 7.03
CA GLU A 72 -7.35 1.55 8.39
C GLU A 72 -7.92 0.61 9.46
N TYR A 73 -9.15 0.12 9.28
CA TYR A 73 -9.77 -0.81 10.22
C TYR A 73 -9.01 -2.14 10.35
N LYS A 74 -8.35 -2.58 9.27
CA LYS A 74 -7.51 -3.80 9.28
C LYS A 74 -6.23 -3.54 10.06
N ARG A 75 -5.56 -2.42 9.76
CA ARG A 75 -4.29 -2.04 10.42
C ARG A 75 -4.43 -1.86 11.92
N ARG A 76 -5.58 -1.37 12.40
CA ARG A 76 -5.88 -1.24 13.84
C ARG A 76 -5.98 -2.56 14.59
N GLN A 77 -6.16 -3.68 13.88
CA GLN A 77 -6.20 -5.02 14.45
C GLN A 77 -4.84 -5.74 14.36
N ASN A 78 -3.84 -5.15 13.69
CA ASN A 78 -2.52 -5.76 13.55
C ASN A 78 -1.77 -5.72 14.89
N PRO A 79 -0.98 -6.77 15.20
CA PRO A 79 -0.10 -6.75 16.36
C PRO A 79 1.00 -5.67 16.20
N PRO A 80 1.61 -5.22 17.29
CA PRO A 80 2.79 -4.35 17.21
C PRO A 80 3.92 -5.01 16.40
N GLY A 81 4.56 -4.22 15.53
CA GLY A 81 5.70 -4.65 14.70
C GLY A 81 6.86 -3.65 14.77
N VAL A 82 8.04 -4.07 14.30
CA VAL A 82 9.24 -3.22 14.25
C VAL A 82 9.08 -2.17 13.15
N ARG A 83 9.37 -0.90 13.48
CA ARG A 83 9.39 0.18 12.49
C ARG A 83 10.68 0.12 11.66
N VAL A 84 10.54 0.06 10.34
CA VAL A 84 11.66 0.02 9.37
C VAL A 84 11.71 1.23 8.44
N SER A 85 10.63 2.00 8.33
CA SER A 85 10.54 3.25 7.56
C SER A 85 10.50 4.49 8.49
N GLU A 86 10.54 5.69 7.90
CA GLU A 86 10.46 6.94 8.66
C GLU A 86 9.14 7.08 9.42
N LYS A 87 8.03 6.65 8.80
CA LYS A 87 6.69 6.69 9.38
C LYS A 87 6.08 5.30 9.51
N ALA A 88 5.69 4.94 10.74
CA ALA A 88 4.95 3.71 10.99
C ALA A 88 3.43 3.90 10.91
N PHE A 89 2.73 2.89 10.40
CA PHE A 89 1.29 2.75 10.63
C PHE A 89 1.01 2.61 12.14
N GLY A 90 0.09 3.43 12.66
CA GLY A 90 -0.29 3.41 14.08
C GLY A 90 0.05 4.71 14.80
N LYS A 91 1.13 4.74 15.59
CA LYS A 91 1.46 5.91 16.42
C LYS A 91 1.74 7.15 15.57
N ASP A 92 2.51 6.98 14.48
CA ASP A 92 3.03 8.08 13.66
C ASP A 92 2.01 8.55 12.62
N ARG A 93 1.16 7.65 12.10
CA ARG A 93 0.00 7.97 11.23
C ARG A 93 -1.31 7.53 11.87
N ARG A 94 -2.10 8.51 12.35
CA ARG A 94 -3.38 8.26 13.04
C ARG A 94 -4.56 8.74 12.20
N MET A 95 -5.17 7.82 11.47
CA MET A 95 -6.40 8.11 10.72
C MET A 95 -7.64 7.58 11.46
N PRO A 96 -8.80 8.24 11.29
CA PRO A 96 -10.07 7.69 11.77
C PRO A 96 -10.47 6.46 10.95
N ILE A 97 -11.09 5.46 11.59
CA ILE A 97 -11.66 4.30 10.90
C ILE A 97 -12.88 4.73 10.09
N THR A 98 -13.81 5.44 10.72
CA THR A 98 -14.94 6.05 10.03
C THR A 98 -14.45 7.37 9.42
N ASN A 99 -14.07 7.31 8.15
CA ASN A 99 -13.56 8.45 7.40
C ASN A 99 -14.49 8.79 6.22
N GLY A 100 -15.01 10.01 6.20
CA GLY A 100 -15.85 10.54 5.11
C GLY A 100 -15.08 11.40 4.10
N PHE A 101 -13.77 11.60 4.30
CA PHE A 101 -12.94 12.38 3.39
C PHE A 101 -12.86 11.70 2.02
N ARG A 102 -12.98 12.50 0.96
CA ARG A 102 -13.01 12.06 -0.42
C ARG A 102 -11.85 12.67 -1.19
N THR A 103 -10.85 11.85 -1.50
CA THR A 103 -9.59 12.23 -2.15
C THR A 103 -9.78 12.76 -3.59
N ASP A 104 -10.93 12.49 -4.20
CA ASP A 104 -11.39 12.94 -5.51
C ASP A 104 -12.09 14.33 -5.48
N SER A 105 -12.32 14.91 -4.30
CA SER A 105 -13.13 16.13 -4.14
C SER A 105 -12.33 17.43 -4.19
N LEU A 106 -11.01 17.38 -4.35
CA LEU A 106 -10.18 18.56 -4.59
C LEU A 106 -10.26 18.92 -6.08
N LYS A 107 -11.28 19.71 -6.43
CA LYS A 107 -11.30 20.53 -7.66
C LYS A 107 -10.61 21.86 -7.42
#